data_AF-A0A534NV26-F1
#
_entry.id   AF-A0A534NV26-F1
#
_cell.length_a   1.000
_cell.length_b   1.000
_cell.length_c   1.000
_cell.angle_alpha   90.00
_cell.angle_beta   90.00
_cell.angle_gamma   90.00
#
_symmetry.space_group_name_H-M   'P 1'
#
loop_
_entity.id
_entity.type
_entity.pdbx_description
1 polymer ?
#
loop_
_entity_poly.entity_id
_entity_poly.type
_entity_poly.pdbx_seq_one_letter_code
_entity_poly.pdbx_strand_id
1 'polypeptide(L)'
;MSKLDIAINSAGEQVAAQPSTHVAMFAGDLPYGPDGNIYRQYNGAGGLQIGALQVQHSFSSKPLRGHYVDYYEKVTTYVAELSAAAQKIDASLTAQTYPVVEVEEEDSVFQYMDTASSRAGISSITKKLENLKIAIVGLGGTGSYVLDQVAKTPAREIHLF
;
A
#
# COMPACT_ATOMS: atom_id res chain seq x y z
N MET A 1 -14.29 -11.77 -0.92
CA MET A 1 -13.27 -12.02 0.13
C MET A 1 -12.63 -10.67 0.44
N SER A 2 -12.88 -10.12 1.63
CA SER A 2 -12.40 -8.79 2.03
C SER A 2 -10.92 -8.84 2.43
N LYS A 3 -10.17 -7.81 2.04
CA LYS A 3 -8.75 -7.63 2.40
C LYS A 3 -8.55 -6.26 3.08
N LEU A 4 -7.77 -6.26 4.16
CA LEU A 4 -7.34 -5.07 4.89
C LEU A 4 -5.98 -4.62 4.35
N ASP A 5 -5.89 -3.37 3.90
CA ASP A 5 -4.67 -2.76 3.41
C ASP A 5 -4.32 -1.54 4.28
N ILE A 6 -3.10 -1.54 4.83
CA ILE A 6 -2.58 -0.41 5.61
C ILE A 6 -1.31 0.08 4.93
N ALA A 7 -1.37 1.32 4.42
CA ALA A 7 -0.18 2.00 3.92
C ALA A 7 0.79 2.23 5.10
N ILE A 8 2.03 1.76 4.95
CA ILE A 8 3.10 1.90 5.93
C ILE A 8 3.99 3.05 5.49
N ASN A 9 4.17 4.04 6.37
CA ASN A 9 5.20 5.06 6.22
C ASN A 9 6.51 4.54 6.81
N SER A 10 7.58 4.56 6.02
CA SER A 10 8.93 4.22 6.47
C SER A 10 9.66 5.46 7.03
N ALA A 11 10.40 5.28 8.11
CA ALA A 11 11.33 6.27 8.69
C ALA A 11 12.80 5.89 8.37
N GLY A 12 13.05 5.40 7.15
CA GLY A 12 14.34 4.87 6.72
C GLY A 12 14.23 3.47 6.14
N GLU A 13 15.37 2.79 6.02
CA GLU A 13 15.53 1.57 5.22
C GLU A 13 14.77 0.35 5.77
N GLN A 14 14.55 0.25 7.09
CA GLN A 14 13.93 -0.93 7.74
C GLN A 14 13.05 -0.63 8.95
N VAL A 15 12.79 0.64 9.28
CA VAL A 15 11.99 1.00 10.46
C VAL A 15 10.70 1.66 10.00
N ALA A 16 9.58 1.03 10.32
CA ALA A 16 8.28 1.65 10.14
C ALA A 16 8.19 2.88 11.07
N ALA A 17 7.87 4.03 10.49
CA ALA A 17 7.63 5.25 11.27
C ALA A 17 6.40 5.07 12.18
N GLN A 18 6.20 5.97 13.13
CA GLN A 18 4.91 6.05 13.79
C GLN A 18 3.79 6.29 12.75
N PRO A 19 2.63 5.60 12.83
CA PRO A 19 1.52 5.88 11.94
C PRO A 19 1.07 7.35 12.02
N SER A 20 1.17 8.07 10.91
CA SER A 20 0.79 9.49 10.83
C SER A 20 -0.71 9.73 10.66
N THR A 21 -1.45 8.66 10.34
CA THR A 21 -2.90 8.68 10.16
C THR A 21 -3.54 7.49 10.86
N HIS A 22 -4.74 7.70 11.36
CA HIS A 22 -5.59 6.66 11.92
C HIS A 22 -6.28 5.83 10.85
N VAL A 23 -6.39 6.35 9.62
CA VAL A 23 -7.15 5.74 8.52
C VAL A 23 -6.49 4.45 8.04
N ALA A 24 -7.32 3.42 7.78
CA ALA A 24 -6.95 2.23 7.04
C ALA A 24 -7.81 2.10 5.77
N MET A 25 -7.30 1.35 4.79
CA MET A 25 -7.89 1.14 3.48
C MET A 25 -8.35 -0.31 3.32
N PHE A 26 -9.39 -0.54 2.52
CA PHE A 26 -10.03 -1.84 2.39
C PHE A 26 -10.42 -2.14 0.94
N ALA A 27 -10.19 -3.39 0.55
CA ALA A 27 -10.63 -3.98 -0.70
C ALA A 27 -11.66 -5.09 -0.43
N GLY A 28 -12.67 -5.19 -1.30
CA GLY A 28 -13.78 -6.14 -1.14
C GLY A 28 -15.03 -5.49 -0.55
N ASP A 29 -15.92 -6.31 0.02
CA ASP A 29 -17.25 -5.88 0.44
C ASP A 29 -17.23 -4.98 1.69
N LEU A 30 -18.31 -4.21 1.88
CA LEU A 30 -18.49 -3.31 3.01
C LEU A 30 -18.37 -4.05 4.35
N PRO A 31 -17.52 -3.57 5.28
CA PRO A 31 -17.47 -4.16 6.62
C PRO A 31 -18.72 -3.76 7.42
N TYR A 32 -19.39 -4.76 7.97
CA TYR A 32 -20.51 -4.57 8.88
C TYR A 32 -20.02 -4.59 10.33
N GLY A 33 -20.53 -3.68 11.13
CA GLY A 33 -20.35 -3.63 12.56
C GLY A 33 -21.15 -4.73 13.28
N PRO A 34 -20.90 -4.89 14.58
CA PRO A 34 -21.51 -5.93 15.41
C PRO A 34 -23.03 -5.79 15.61
N ASP A 35 -23.62 -4.67 15.18
CA ASP A 35 -25.05 -4.38 15.17
C ASP A 35 -25.69 -4.60 13.79
N GLY A 36 -24.92 -5.10 12.81
CA GLY A 36 -25.37 -5.31 11.43
C GLY A 36 -25.42 -4.02 10.60
N ASN A 37 -24.97 -2.88 11.15
CA ASN A 37 -24.87 -1.63 10.41
C ASN A 37 -23.46 -1.45 9.84
N ILE A 38 -23.32 -0.70 8.74
CA ILE A 38 -22.01 -0.34 8.20
C ILE A 38 -21.25 0.50 9.25
N TYR A 39 -19.94 0.28 9.40
CA TYR A 39 -19.10 1.10 10.29
C TYR A 39 -19.28 2.59 10.00
N ARG A 40 -19.70 3.38 11.00
CA ARG A 40 -20.10 4.80 10.86
C ARG A 40 -19.00 5.74 10.32
N GLN A 41 -17.73 5.35 10.41
CA GLN A 41 -16.58 6.15 9.95
C GLN A 41 -16.13 5.81 8.52
N TYR A 42 -17.01 5.19 7.77
CA TYR A 42 -16.76 4.77 6.40
C TYR A 42 -16.78 5.95 5.42
N ASN A 43 -15.71 6.08 4.64
CA ASN A 43 -15.63 6.96 3.47
C ASN A 43 -15.29 6.12 2.25
N GLY A 44 -15.94 6.39 1.12
CA GLY A 44 -15.54 5.81 -0.17
C GLY A 44 -14.09 6.20 -0.45
N ALA A 45 -13.20 5.21 -0.54
CA ALA A 45 -11.89 5.46 -1.15
C ALA A 45 -12.16 5.48 -2.65
N GLY A 46 -11.88 6.60 -3.32
CA GLY A 46 -12.21 6.82 -4.74
C GLY A 46 -11.46 5.91 -5.71
N GLY A 47 -11.67 4.58 -5.63
CA GLY A 47 -11.09 3.58 -6.50
C GLY A 47 -9.57 3.59 -6.55
N LEU A 48 -8.91 3.62 -5.39
CA LEU A 48 -7.45 3.59 -5.35
C LEU A 48 -6.94 2.19 -5.71
N GLN A 49 -6.09 2.09 -6.73
CA GLN A 49 -5.45 0.85 -7.12
C GLN A 49 -4.06 0.78 -6.45
N ILE A 50 -3.85 -0.18 -5.54
CA ILE A 50 -2.56 -0.47 -4.92
C ILE A 50 -2.05 -1.81 -5.46
N GLY A 51 -1.13 -1.78 -6.42
CA GLY A 51 -0.70 -3.00 -7.12
C GLY A 51 -1.89 -3.72 -7.78
N ALA A 52 -2.11 -4.99 -7.43
CA ALA A 52 -3.26 -5.77 -7.90
C ALA A 52 -4.55 -5.53 -7.07
N LEU A 53 -4.48 -4.81 -5.96
CA LEU A 53 -5.61 -4.58 -5.05
C LEU A 53 -6.38 -3.32 -5.45
N GLN A 54 -7.69 -3.49 -5.65
CA GLN A 54 -8.61 -2.38 -5.84
C GLN A 54 -9.23 -1.99 -4.50
N VAL A 55 -8.70 -0.93 -3.90
CA VAL A 55 -9.22 -0.34 -2.66
C VAL A 55 -10.43 0.51 -2.99
N GLN A 56 -11.54 0.21 -2.33
CA GLN A 56 -12.83 0.88 -2.58
C GLN A 56 -13.29 1.65 -1.34
N HIS A 57 -12.66 1.37 -0.20
CA HIS A 57 -13.22 1.62 1.11
C HIS A 57 -12.13 2.14 2.04
N SER A 58 -12.48 3.05 2.94
CA SER A 58 -11.58 3.50 4.01
C SER A 58 -12.39 3.83 5.25
N PHE A 59 -11.81 3.61 6.42
CA PHE A 59 -12.36 4.15 7.66
C PHE A 59 -11.25 4.45 8.67
N SER A 60 -11.60 5.24 9.68
CA SER A 60 -10.71 5.68 10.75
C SER A 60 -11.13 5.06 12.07
N SER A 61 -10.19 4.44 12.79
CA SER A 61 -10.31 4.12 14.20
C SER A 61 -9.25 4.91 14.95
N LYS A 62 -9.68 5.88 15.76
CA LYS A 62 -8.77 6.69 16.56
C LYS A 62 -8.73 6.10 17.97
N PRO A 63 -7.57 5.62 18.46
CA PRO A 63 -7.45 5.14 19.83
C PRO A 63 -7.67 6.30 20.80
N LEU A 64 -8.09 6.00 22.04
CA LEU A 64 -8.35 7.02 23.06
C LEU A 64 -7.14 7.92 23.34
N ARG A 65 -5.93 7.37 23.23
CA ARG A 65 -4.67 8.11 23.35
C ARG A 65 -4.45 9.14 22.22
N GLY A 66 -5.20 9.00 21.13
CA GLY A 66 -5.17 9.88 19.97
C GLY A 66 -4.13 9.53 18.91
N HIS A 67 -3.27 8.53 19.12
CA HIS A 67 -2.31 8.01 18.15
C HIS A 67 -2.03 6.52 18.40
N TYR A 68 -1.56 5.83 17.37
CA TYR A 68 -0.98 4.49 17.49
C TYR A 68 0.51 4.60 17.82
N VAL A 69 1.02 3.72 18.67
CA VAL A 69 2.43 3.58 19.03
C VAL A 69 3.23 3.12 17.82
N ASP A 70 2.74 2.11 17.13
CA ASP A 70 3.35 1.53 15.93
C ASP A 70 2.30 0.94 14.98
N TYR A 71 2.76 0.40 13.85
CA TYR A 71 1.86 -0.27 12.89
C TYR A 71 1.33 -1.60 13.42
N TYR A 72 2.01 -2.25 14.37
CA TYR A 72 1.52 -3.49 14.95
C TYR A 72 0.25 -3.24 15.78
N GLU A 73 0.25 -2.22 16.65
CA GLU A 73 -0.94 -1.78 17.39
C GLU A 73 -2.06 -1.35 16.44
N LYS A 74 -1.73 -0.64 15.36
CA LYS A 74 -2.72 -0.24 14.35
C LYS A 74 -3.37 -1.46 13.69
N VAL A 75 -2.57 -2.36 13.09
CA VAL A 75 -3.07 -3.56 12.41
C VAL A 75 -3.88 -4.44 13.35
N THR A 76 -3.37 -4.72 14.56
CA THR A 76 -4.07 -5.57 15.53
C THR A 76 -5.40 -4.98 16.00
N THR A 77 -5.47 -3.65 16.18
CA THR A 77 -6.72 -2.94 16.49
C THR A 77 -7.76 -3.15 15.39
N TYR A 78 -7.38 -2.90 14.13
CA TYR A 78 -8.30 -3.04 13.00
C TYR A 78 -8.75 -4.50 12.79
N VAL A 79 -7.84 -5.46 12.94
CA VAL A 79 -8.17 -6.89 12.87
C VAL A 79 -9.17 -7.26 13.97
N ALA A 80 -8.98 -6.78 15.20
CA ALA A 80 -9.89 -7.05 16.31
C ALA A 80 -11.27 -6.44 16.07
N GLU A 81 -11.35 -5.19 15.62
CA GLU A 81 -12.62 -4.53 15.31
C GLU A 81 -13.40 -5.28 14.24
N LEU A 82 -12.75 -5.61 13.11
CA LEU A 82 -13.41 -6.27 11.98
C LEU A 82 -13.80 -7.72 12.28
N SER A 83 -12.95 -8.45 13.00
CA SER A 83 -13.20 -9.85 13.34
C SER A 83 -14.33 -9.99 14.37
N ALA A 84 -14.53 -8.99 15.24
CA ALA A 84 -15.54 -9.05 16.30
C ALA A 84 -16.97 -9.25 15.77
N ALA A 85 -17.30 -8.65 14.62
CA ALA A 85 -18.61 -8.83 13.99
C ALA A 85 -18.80 -10.26 13.46
N ALA A 86 -17.78 -10.82 12.79
CA ALA A 86 -17.80 -12.19 12.29
C ALA A 86 -17.84 -13.23 13.43
N GLN A 87 -17.04 -13.02 14.47
CA GLN A 87 -16.94 -13.92 15.63
C GLN A 87 -18.19 -13.96 16.50
N LYS A 88 -19.05 -12.95 16.43
CA LYS A 88 -20.39 -12.99 17.06
C LYS A 88 -21.33 -13.97 16.38
N ILE A 89 -21.16 -14.20 15.08
CA ILE A 89 -21.95 -15.16 14.30
C ILE A 89 -21.34 -16.55 14.44
N ASP A 90 -20.02 -16.66 14.29
CA ASP A 90 -19.27 -17.90 14.42
C ASP A 90 -17.91 -17.63 15.07
N ALA A 91 -17.77 -18.07 16.32
CA ALA A 91 -16.57 -17.86 17.12
C ALA A 91 -15.32 -18.60 16.59
N SER A 92 -15.49 -19.54 15.66
CA SER A 92 -14.36 -20.26 15.04
C SER A 92 -13.67 -19.47 13.93
N LEU A 93 -14.27 -18.38 13.44
CA LEU A 93 -13.72 -17.56 12.37
C LEU A 93 -12.52 -16.74 12.86
N THR A 94 -11.46 -16.73 12.04
CA THR A 94 -10.23 -15.97 12.31
C THR A 94 -9.77 -15.22 11.07
N ALA A 95 -9.30 -13.99 11.27
CA ALA A 95 -8.62 -13.21 10.23
C ALA A 95 -7.17 -13.68 10.00
N GLN A 96 -6.61 -14.47 10.92
CA GLN A 96 -5.24 -14.97 10.84
C GLN A 96 -5.20 -16.19 9.92
N THR A 97 -4.93 -15.96 8.64
CA THR A 97 -4.90 -17.01 7.60
C THR A 97 -3.51 -17.64 7.43
N TYR A 98 -2.49 -17.10 8.10
CA TYR A 98 -1.07 -17.52 8.04
C TYR A 98 -0.59 -17.95 6.64
N PRO A 99 -0.85 -17.17 5.58
CA PRO A 99 -0.35 -17.52 4.27
C PRO A 99 1.17 -17.45 4.30
N VAL A 100 1.83 -18.46 3.72
CA VAL A 100 3.25 -18.36 3.41
C VAL A 100 3.39 -17.30 2.33
N VAL A 101 3.94 -16.14 2.69
CA VAL A 101 4.30 -15.11 1.72
C VAL A 101 5.68 -15.47 1.20
N GLU A 102 5.71 -16.10 0.03
CA GLU A 102 6.97 -16.24 -0.71
C GLU A 102 7.41 -14.82 -1.09
N VAL A 103 8.60 -14.43 -0.65
CA VAL A 103 9.26 -13.24 -1.17
C VAL A 103 9.70 -13.63 -2.57
N GLU A 104 8.85 -13.41 -3.56
CA GLU A 104 9.29 -13.49 -4.95
C GLU A 104 10.44 -12.49 -5.11
N GLU A 105 11.60 -12.98 -5.57
CA GLU A 105 12.68 -12.09 -6.01
C GLU A 105 12.09 -11.22 -7.13
N GLU A 106 11.84 -9.95 -6.82
CA GLU A 106 11.33 -9.01 -7.80
C GLU A 106 12.42 -8.83 -8.86
N ASP A 107 12.15 -9.27 -10.11
CA ASP A 107 13.04 -9.06 -11.26
C ASP A 107 13.10 -7.56 -11.56
N SER A 108 13.94 -6.86 -10.80
CA SER A 108 14.04 -5.41 -10.73
C SER A 108 15.47 -4.97 -11.03
N VAL A 109 15.59 -3.86 -11.74
CA VAL A 109 16.88 -3.20 -11.97
C VAL A 109 17.40 -2.48 -10.72
N PHE A 110 16.55 -2.29 -9.71
CA PHE A 110 16.93 -1.66 -8.46
C PHE A 110 17.53 -2.67 -7.49
N GLN A 111 18.54 -2.23 -6.73
CA GLN A 111 19.13 -3.01 -5.62
C GLN A 111 18.22 -3.05 -4.39
N TYR A 112 17.15 -2.26 -4.39
CA TYR A 112 16.20 -2.14 -3.28
C TYR A 112 14.77 -2.07 -3.81
N MET A 113 13.82 -2.49 -2.97
CA MET A 113 12.40 -2.46 -3.28
C MET A 113 11.92 -1.01 -3.49
N ASP A 114 11.16 -0.78 -4.56
CA ASP A 114 10.58 0.53 -4.85
C ASP A 114 9.38 0.83 -3.92
N THR A 115 9.68 1.46 -2.79
CA THR A 115 8.68 1.98 -1.87
C THR A 115 8.17 3.37 -2.25
N ALA A 116 8.89 4.10 -3.11
CA ALA A 116 8.56 5.46 -3.49
C ALA A 116 7.31 5.50 -4.38
N SER A 117 7.24 4.62 -5.38
CA SER A 117 6.07 4.52 -6.26
C SER A 117 4.81 4.10 -5.50
N SER A 118 4.96 3.15 -4.56
CA SER A 118 3.86 2.68 -3.71
C SER A 118 3.35 3.79 -2.78
N ARG A 119 4.26 4.56 -2.17
CA ARG A 119 3.90 5.73 -1.36
C ARG A 119 3.21 6.83 -2.16
N ALA A 120 3.66 7.08 -3.39
CA ALA A 120 3.07 8.07 -4.27
C ALA A 120 1.77 7.59 -4.97
N GLY A 121 1.40 6.31 -4.82
CA GLY A 121 0.23 5.73 -5.49
C GLY A 121 0.39 5.60 -7.00
N ILE A 122 1.62 5.57 -7.51
CA ILE A 122 1.92 5.53 -8.95
C ILE A 122 2.54 4.20 -9.40
N SER A 123 2.57 3.17 -8.56
CA SER A 123 3.18 1.86 -8.89
C SER A 123 2.67 1.28 -10.21
N SER A 124 1.38 1.46 -10.52
CA SER A 124 0.79 0.99 -11.79
C SER A 124 1.32 1.74 -13.02
N ILE A 125 1.71 3.00 -12.88
CA ILE A 125 2.32 3.81 -13.94
C ILE A 125 3.81 3.50 -14.01
N THR A 126 4.51 3.45 -12.87
CA THR A 126 5.93 3.09 -12.79
C THR A 126 6.18 1.73 -13.43
N LYS A 127 5.29 0.75 -13.21
CA LYS A 127 5.35 -0.58 -13.81
C LYS A 127 5.34 -0.57 -15.34
N LYS A 128 4.73 0.44 -15.98
CA LYS A 128 4.75 0.57 -17.46
C LYS A 128 6.12 0.94 -18.01
N LEU A 129 7.02 1.42 -17.15
CA LEU A 129 8.39 1.76 -17.53
C LEU A 129 9.34 0.56 -17.41
N GLU A 130 8.91 -0.53 -16.76
CA GLU A 130 9.66 -1.78 -16.71
C GLU A 130 9.94 -2.30 -18.13
N ASN A 131 11.12 -2.89 -18.31
CA ASN A 131 11.55 -3.48 -19.59
C ASN A 131 11.71 -2.52 -20.79
N LEU A 132 11.48 -1.21 -20.60
CA LEU A 132 11.71 -0.23 -21.65
C LEU A 132 13.21 -0.01 -21.90
N LYS A 133 13.55 0.22 -23.18
CA LYS A 133 14.86 0.72 -23.61
C LYS A 133 14.68 2.13 -24.14
N ILE A 134 15.31 3.11 -23.50
CA ILE A 134 15.09 4.53 -23.77
C ILE A 134 16.36 5.12 -24.39
N ALA A 135 16.23 5.75 -25.55
CA ALA A 135 17.31 6.51 -26.17
C ALA A 135 17.11 8.00 -25.91
N ILE A 136 18.15 8.68 -25.40
CA ILE A 136 18.18 10.13 -25.21
C ILE A 136 19.21 10.70 -26.18
N VAL A 137 18.76 11.49 -27.14
CA VAL A 137 19.60 12.15 -28.14
C VAL A 137 19.81 13.61 -27.73
N GLY A 138 21.04 13.95 -27.38
CA GLY A 138 21.46 15.26 -26.88
C GLY A 138 21.36 15.35 -25.36
N LEU A 139 22.51 15.48 -24.70
CA LEU A 139 22.65 15.64 -23.24
C LEU A 139 22.79 17.10 -22.77
N GLY A 140 22.22 18.05 -23.53
CA GLY A 140 22.09 19.44 -23.09
C GLY A 140 21.08 19.58 -21.95
N GLY A 141 20.69 20.81 -21.58
CA GLY A 141 19.83 21.07 -20.41
C GLY A 141 18.51 20.25 -20.37
N THR A 142 17.84 20.08 -21.50
CA THR A 142 16.61 19.28 -21.56
C THR A 142 16.90 17.77 -21.47
N GLY A 143 17.94 17.29 -22.15
CA GLY A 143 18.29 15.87 -22.14
C GLY A 143 18.79 15.40 -20.78
N SER A 144 19.60 16.20 -20.10
CA SER A 144 20.05 15.90 -18.74
C SER A 144 18.90 15.93 -17.73
N TYR A 145 17.93 16.83 -17.90
CA TYR A 145 16.71 16.87 -17.08
C TYR A 145 15.86 15.60 -17.26
N VAL A 146 15.68 15.12 -18.49
CA VAL A 146 14.96 13.87 -18.76
C VAL A 146 15.72 12.67 -18.20
N LEU A 147 17.04 12.61 -18.39
CA LEU A 147 17.89 11.54 -17.87
C LEU A 147 17.77 11.39 -16.35
N ASP A 148 17.83 12.50 -15.60
CA ASP A 148 17.71 12.48 -14.14
C ASP A 148 16.38 11.85 -13.67
N GLN A 149 15.29 12.10 -14.40
CA GLN A 149 13.98 11.53 -14.07
C GLN A 149 13.89 10.06 -14.48
N VAL A 150 14.32 9.70 -15.70
CA VAL A 150 14.25 8.33 -16.22
C VAL A 150 15.17 7.38 -15.44
N ALA A 151 16.34 7.84 -15.00
CA ALA A 151 17.29 7.02 -14.23
C ALA A 151 16.74 6.56 -12.86
N LYS A 152 15.68 7.21 -12.36
CA LYS A 152 14.99 6.86 -11.11
C LYS A 152 13.78 5.94 -11.33
N THR A 153 13.64 5.39 -12.53
CA THR A 153 12.52 4.51 -12.93
C THR A 153 13.04 3.12 -13.27
N PRO A 154 12.20 2.07 -13.29
CA PRO A 154 12.64 0.71 -13.58
C PRO A 154 12.89 0.46 -15.09
N ALA A 155 13.26 1.49 -15.85
CA ALA A 155 13.66 1.36 -17.25
C ALA A 155 14.86 0.41 -17.36
N ARG A 156 14.78 -0.56 -18.27
CA ARG A 156 15.77 -1.64 -18.39
C ARG A 156 17.09 -1.15 -18.94
N GLU A 157 17.06 -0.26 -19.92
CA GLU A 157 18.26 0.30 -20.54
C GLU A 157 18.04 1.77 -20.88
N ILE A 158 19.08 2.59 -20.66
CA ILE A 158 19.11 3.99 -21.06
C ILE A 158 20.34 4.20 -21.94
N HIS A 159 20.10 4.58 -23.19
CA HIS A 159 21.12 4.76 -24.23
C HIS A 159 21.29 6.24 -24.50
N LEU A 160 22.51 6.77 -24.34
CA LEU A 160 22.79 8.19 -24.48
C LEU A 160 23.55 8.44 -25.80
N PHE A 161 23.08 9.40 -26.59
CA PHE A 161 23.61 9.75 -27.91
C PHE A 161 23.84 11.26 -28.05
#